data_AF-A0A2A2F4J7-F1
#
_entry.id   AF-A0A2A2F4J7-F1
#
_cell.length_a   1.000
_cell.length_b   1.000
_cell.length_c   1.000
_cell.angle_alpha   90.00
_cell.angle_beta   90.00
_cell.angle_gamma   90.00
#
_symmetry.space_group_name_H-M   'P 1'
#
loop_
_entity.id
_entity.type
_entity.pdbx_description
1 polymer ?
#
loop_
_entity_poly.entity_id
_entity_poly.type
_entity_poly.pdbx_seq_one_letter_code
_entity_poly.pdbx_strand_id
1 'polypeptide(L)'
;MKAVFLDADTLGSDVDLGPMQAAADLTLYGTSAPEQVAERIADAEAVVTNKVVLRDEHFAAAPDLRVVVVTATGVNNIDLEAAGARGIRVVNAIRYARPVLVQHTFSLILALANRLVDYVQDVRAGCWQQSPMFCRMDHPIIELEGRTLVVLGYGDLGQGVARLGQAFGMDVRIAARPGQPEGEVDGFPRQSLERLLPVADVLSVHCLLSDDTRDLIDAQALRTMKESALLVNTSRGGIVNEQALADALRQGDIAGAGVDVLTQEPPVDGNPLLADDIPNLLVTPHCAWASQEARQRMVQQSADNLRDFAAGTLERWVV
;
A
#
# COMPACT_ATOMS: atom_id res chain seq x y z
N MET A 1 31.08 -6.87 -8.45
CA MET A 1 30.27 -5.66 -8.64
C MET A 1 30.20 -4.95 -7.30
N LYS A 2 30.74 -3.74 -7.23
CA LYS A 2 30.64 -2.89 -6.03
C LYS A 2 29.23 -2.35 -5.90
N ALA A 3 28.61 -2.53 -4.74
CA ALA A 3 27.25 -2.09 -4.48
C ALA A 3 27.15 -1.34 -3.15
N VAL A 4 26.18 -0.44 -3.05
CA VAL A 4 25.84 0.24 -1.79
C VAL A 4 24.35 0.15 -1.52
N PHE A 5 23.96 -0.05 -0.26
CA PHE A 5 22.58 0.09 0.20
C PHE A 5 22.47 1.36 1.02
N LEU A 6 21.72 2.35 0.52
CA LEU A 6 21.67 3.69 1.11
C LEU A 6 20.82 3.79 2.39
N ASP A 7 19.88 2.89 2.61
CA ASP A 7 18.87 2.99 3.67
C ASP A 7 18.42 1.62 4.20
N ALA A 8 19.38 0.78 4.56
CA ALA A 8 19.15 -0.60 5.01
C ALA A 8 18.25 -0.72 6.24
N ASP A 9 18.24 0.28 7.14
CA ASP A 9 17.40 0.27 8.36
C ASP A 9 15.90 0.28 8.03
N THR A 10 15.53 0.73 6.83
CA THR A 10 14.14 0.71 6.35
C THR A 10 13.60 -0.70 6.13
N LEU A 11 14.47 -1.71 6.04
CA LEU A 11 14.08 -3.12 6.01
C LEU A 11 13.99 -3.75 7.39
N GLY A 12 14.24 -3.01 8.48
CA GLY A 12 14.19 -3.49 9.86
C GLY A 12 15.35 -4.42 10.26
N SER A 13 15.49 -4.68 11.56
CA SER A 13 16.61 -5.45 12.12
C SER A 13 16.37 -6.96 12.20
N ASP A 14 15.18 -7.42 11.84
CA ASP A 14 14.72 -8.81 11.94
C ASP A 14 14.70 -9.53 10.58
N VAL A 15 15.29 -8.95 9.53
CA VAL A 15 15.50 -9.62 8.24
C VAL A 15 16.98 -9.97 8.03
N ASP A 16 17.22 -11.08 7.33
CA ASP A 16 18.55 -11.49 6.96
C ASP A 16 18.94 -10.89 5.60
N LEU A 17 19.89 -9.93 5.63
CA LEU A 17 20.46 -9.28 4.43
C LEU A 17 21.57 -10.11 3.75
N GLY A 18 21.95 -11.25 4.32
CA GLY A 18 22.95 -12.17 3.81
C GLY A 18 22.82 -12.50 2.31
N PRO A 19 21.60 -12.73 1.76
CA PRO A 19 21.42 -12.96 0.33
C PRO A 19 21.94 -11.82 -0.55
N MET A 20 21.73 -10.55 -0.17
CA MET A 20 22.24 -9.41 -0.96
C MET A 20 23.75 -9.26 -0.80
N GLN A 21 24.29 -9.46 0.41
CA GLN A 21 25.73 -9.42 0.67
C GLN A 21 26.48 -10.55 -0.07
N ALA A 22 25.84 -11.68 -0.30
CA ALA A 22 26.40 -12.76 -1.12
C ALA A 22 26.32 -12.46 -2.64
N ALA A 23 25.39 -11.60 -3.06
CA ALA A 23 25.16 -11.25 -4.47
C ALA A 23 26.12 -10.18 -5.01
N ALA A 24 26.64 -9.31 -4.15
CA ALA A 24 27.52 -8.20 -4.52
C ALA A 24 28.46 -7.82 -3.37
N ASP A 25 29.54 -7.10 -3.67
CA ASP A 25 30.37 -6.45 -2.65
C ASP A 25 29.60 -5.24 -2.09
N LEU A 26 28.73 -5.51 -1.11
CA LEU A 26 27.68 -4.60 -0.66
C LEU A 26 28.07 -3.86 0.62
N THR A 27 28.21 -2.54 0.52
CA THR A 27 28.33 -1.65 1.68
C THR A 27 26.95 -1.24 2.18
N LEU A 28 26.68 -1.41 3.47
CA LEU A 28 25.39 -1.08 4.09
C LEU A 28 25.46 0.26 4.83
N TYR A 29 24.58 1.18 4.45
CA TYR A 29 24.28 2.37 5.22
C TYR A 29 22.90 2.23 5.85
N GLY A 30 22.78 2.46 7.16
CA GLY A 30 21.51 2.36 7.86
C GLY A 30 20.49 3.39 7.34
N THR A 31 20.89 4.65 7.27
CA THR A 31 20.14 5.76 6.67
C THR A 31 21.10 6.70 5.91
N SER A 32 20.59 7.40 4.87
CA SER A 32 21.33 8.43 4.13
C SER A 32 20.57 9.75 4.13
N ALA A 33 21.22 10.83 4.60
CA ALA A 33 20.74 12.19 4.36
C ALA A 33 21.00 12.60 2.89
N PRO A 34 20.21 13.52 2.31
CA PRO A 34 20.36 13.94 0.92
C PRO A 34 21.80 14.32 0.53
N GLU A 35 22.47 15.10 1.37
CA GLU A 35 23.84 15.56 1.17
C GLU A 35 24.91 14.44 1.18
N GLN A 36 24.58 13.27 1.73
CA GLN A 36 25.49 12.12 1.79
C GLN A 36 25.39 11.21 0.57
N VAL A 37 24.32 11.34 -0.22
CA VAL A 37 24.01 10.37 -1.27
C VAL A 37 25.10 10.32 -2.32
N ALA A 38 25.50 11.48 -2.88
CA ALA A 38 26.50 11.56 -3.95
C ALA A 38 27.85 10.95 -3.56
N GLU A 39 28.32 11.23 -2.33
CA GLU A 39 29.57 10.66 -1.81
C GLU A 39 29.47 9.13 -1.70
N ARG A 40 28.36 8.61 -1.18
CA ARG A 40 28.18 7.18 -0.93
C ARG A 40 28.07 6.34 -2.19
N ILE A 41 27.61 6.92 -3.30
CA ILE A 41 27.42 6.20 -4.57
C ILE A 41 28.57 6.41 -5.57
N ALA A 42 29.52 7.31 -5.29
CA ALA A 42 30.52 7.78 -6.27
C ALA A 42 31.30 6.64 -6.95
N ASP A 43 31.70 5.62 -6.19
CA ASP A 43 32.47 4.47 -6.67
C ASP A 43 31.63 3.19 -6.85
N ALA A 44 30.30 3.30 -6.82
CA ALA A 44 29.38 2.17 -6.86
C ALA A 44 28.97 1.81 -8.30
N GLU A 45 28.98 0.51 -8.63
CA GLU A 45 28.41 0.01 -9.88
C GLU A 45 26.90 -0.26 -9.76
N ALA A 46 26.43 -0.50 -8.53
CA ALA A 46 25.04 -0.76 -8.19
C ALA A 46 24.60 -0.01 -6.93
N VAL A 47 23.39 0.51 -6.93
CA VAL A 47 22.75 1.12 -5.76
C VAL A 47 21.52 0.33 -5.38
N VAL A 48 21.40 -0.04 -4.11
CA VAL A 48 20.18 -0.54 -3.48
C VAL A 48 19.57 0.58 -2.66
N THR A 49 18.27 0.79 -2.79
CA THR A 49 17.55 1.86 -2.07
C THR A 49 16.10 1.49 -1.81
N ASN A 50 15.50 1.98 -0.72
CA ASN A 50 14.06 1.87 -0.47
C ASN A 50 13.34 3.20 -0.72
N LYS A 51 13.82 4.28 -0.12
CA LYS A 51 13.19 5.60 -0.09
C LYS A 51 14.14 6.76 -0.34
N VAL A 52 15.46 6.53 -0.30
CA VAL A 52 16.44 7.58 -0.65
C VAL A 52 16.20 8.07 -2.08
N VAL A 53 16.14 9.38 -2.23
CA VAL A 53 15.82 10.07 -3.47
C VAL A 53 17.05 10.11 -4.38
N LEU A 54 16.90 9.68 -5.63
CA LEU A 54 17.93 9.77 -6.66
C LEU A 54 17.44 10.64 -7.82
N ARG A 55 18.28 11.58 -8.25
CA ARG A 55 18.05 12.60 -9.28
C ARG A 55 19.25 12.66 -10.22
N ASP A 56 19.13 13.39 -11.34
CA ASP A 56 20.21 13.51 -12.32
C ASP A 56 21.58 13.90 -11.72
N GLU A 57 21.59 14.83 -10.74
CA GLU A 57 22.82 15.26 -10.05
C GLU A 57 23.54 14.10 -9.33
N HIS A 58 22.78 13.15 -8.78
CA HIS A 58 23.33 11.97 -8.11
C HIS A 58 23.91 11.01 -9.15
N PHE A 59 23.19 10.76 -10.25
CA PHE A 59 23.68 9.91 -11.33
C PHE A 59 24.91 10.51 -12.03
N ALA A 60 25.00 11.83 -12.13
CA ALA A 60 26.17 12.53 -12.67
C ALA A 60 27.43 12.35 -11.79
N ALA A 61 27.25 12.20 -10.48
CA ALA A 61 28.33 12.01 -9.51
C ALA A 61 28.84 10.55 -9.43
N ALA A 62 28.17 9.59 -10.07
CA ALA A 62 28.51 8.16 -10.05
C ALA A 62 28.70 7.61 -11.48
N PRO A 63 29.85 7.87 -12.13
CA PRO A 63 30.07 7.55 -13.54
C PRO A 63 30.07 6.04 -13.83
N ASP A 64 30.35 5.20 -12.83
CA ASP A 64 30.37 3.74 -12.96
C ASP A 64 29.03 3.08 -12.58
N LEU A 65 28.03 3.85 -12.15
CA LEU A 65 26.72 3.33 -11.76
C LEU A 65 25.97 2.79 -12.98
N ARG A 66 25.51 1.54 -12.89
CA ARG A 66 24.82 0.86 -14.00
C ARG A 66 23.46 0.29 -13.63
N VAL A 67 23.17 0.09 -12.35
CA VAL A 67 21.88 -0.42 -11.89
C VAL A 67 21.45 0.18 -10.55
N VAL A 68 20.16 0.51 -10.45
CA VAL A 68 19.48 0.84 -9.20
C VAL A 68 18.47 -0.27 -8.89
N VAL A 69 18.62 -0.93 -7.75
CA VAL A 69 17.72 -1.96 -7.23
C VAL A 69 16.86 -1.36 -6.12
N VAL A 70 15.60 -1.10 -6.42
CA VAL A 70 14.62 -0.54 -5.49
C VAL A 70 13.99 -1.66 -4.66
N THR A 71 14.13 -1.59 -3.35
CA THR A 71 13.53 -2.50 -2.35
C THR A 71 12.07 -2.11 -2.06
N ALA A 72 11.31 -1.87 -3.12
CA ALA A 72 9.88 -1.57 -3.08
C ALA A 72 9.26 -1.80 -4.46
N THR A 73 7.93 -1.88 -4.53
CA THR A 73 7.20 -1.87 -5.82
C THR A 73 7.22 -0.49 -6.46
N GLY A 74 7.03 0.57 -5.66
CA GLY A 74 7.05 1.95 -6.15
C GLY A 74 8.47 2.45 -6.35
N VAL A 75 8.66 3.28 -7.37
CA VAL A 75 9.98 3.85 -7.75
C VAL A 75 9.95 5.38 -7.81
N ASN A 76 8.97 6.01 -7.14
CA ASN A 76 8.71 7.46 -7.20
C ASN A 76 9.89 8.30 -6.68
N ASN A 77 10.77 7.71 -5.87
CA ASN A 77 11.99 8.33 -5.36
C ASN A 77 13.11 8.39 -6.42
N ILE A 78 12.96 7.76 -7.58
CA ILE A 78 13.98 7.68 -8.64
C ILE A 78 13.55 8.52 -9.85
N ASP A 79 14.44 9.38 -10.33
CA ASP A 79 14.29 10.05 -11.62
C ASP A 79 14.58 9.05 -12.76
N LEU A 80 13.51 8.42 -13.26
CA LEU A 80 13.60 7.37 -14.27
C LEU A 80 14.08 7.90 -15.63
N GLU A 81 13.76 9.15 -15.98
CA GLU A 81 14.19 9.76 -17.24
C GLU A 81 15.70 10.00 -17.23
N ALA A 82 16.21 10.59 -16.15
CA ALA A 82 17.65 10.81 -15.98
C ALA A 82 18.44 9.49 -15.91
N ALA A 83 17.91 8.47 -15.22
CA ALA A 83 18.52 7.14 -15.17
C ALA A 83 18.61 6.51 -16.57
N GLY A 84 17.50 6.51 -17.32
CA GLY A 84 17.44 5.97 -18.68
C GLY A 84 18.37 6.70 -19.66
N ALA A 85 18.43 8.04 -19.60
CA ALA A 85 19.31 8.84 -20.44
C ALA A 85 20.80 8.53 -20.24
N ARG A 86 21.17 8.01 -19.06
CA ARG A 86 22.53 7.60 -18.70
C ARG A 86 22.79 6.09 -18.86
N GLY A 87 21.79 5.33 -19.33
CA GLY A 87 21.89 3.88 -19.48
C GLY A 87 21.90 3.11 -18.15
N ILE A 88 21.42 3.72 -17.06
CA ILE A 88 21.31 3.11 -15.74
C ILE A 88 19.99 2.36 -15.68
N ARG A 89 20.05 1.04 -15.45
CA ARG A 89 18.84 0.24 -15.31
C ARG A 89 18.19 0.44 -13.96
N VAL A 90 16.88 0.60 -13.89
CA VAL A 90 16.14 0.65 -12.62
C VAL A 90 15.29 -0.60 -12.47
N VAL A 91 15.52 -1.38 -11.42
CA VAL A 91 14.80 -2.63 -11.13
C VAL A 91 14.11 -2.50 -9.78
N ASN A 92 12.92 -3.09 -9.62
CA ASN A 92 12.13 -2.99 -8.41
C ASN A 92 11.66 -4.36 -7.91
N ALA A 93 11.38 -4.46 -6.61
CA ALA A 93 10.76 -5.64 -6.03
C ALA A 93 9.25 -5.66 -6.33
N ILE A 94 8.71 -6.80 -6.75
CA ILE A 94 7.28 -6.95 -7.05
C ILE A 94 6.69 -8.21 -6.44
N ARG A 95 5.40 -8.16 -6.12
CA ARG A 95 4.59 -9.28 -5.61
C ARG A 95 5.10 -9.91 -4.30
N TYR A 96 6.05 -9.26 -3.61
CA TYR A 96 6.63 -9.76 -2.36
C TYR A 96 5.66 -9.67 -1.16
N ALA A 97 4.72 -8.71 -1.19
CA ALA A 97 3.84 -8.38 -0.06
C ALA A 97 2.39 -8.88 -0.18
N ARG A 98 2.02 -9.62 -1.24
CA ARG A 98 0.61 -10.03 -1.43
C ARG A 98 -0.01 -10.69 -0.20
N PRO A 99 0.63 -11.68 0.48
CA PRO A 99 0.01 -12.33 1.63
C PRO A 99 -0.30 -11.36 2.78
N VAL A 100 0.66 -10.51 3.15
CA VAL A 100 0.50 -9.56 4.27
C VAL A 100 -0.47 -8.42 3.92
N LEU A 101 -0.44 -7.89 2.70
CA LEU A 101 -1.34 -6.80 2.31
C LEU A 101 -2.80 -7.25 2.25
N VAL A 102 -3.05 -8.45 1.73
CA VAL A 102 -4.39 -9.03 1.72
C VAL A 102 -4.87 -9.30 3.15
N GLN A 103 -4.00 -9.84 4.02
CA GLN A 103 -4.28 -10.03 5.44
C GLN A 103 -4.61 -8.71 6.16
N HIS A 104 -3.81 -7.66 5.93
CA HIS A 104 -4.02 -6.34 6.54
C HIS A 104 -5.33 -5.70 6.07
N THR A 105 -5.62 -5.80 4.76
CA THR A 105 -6.88 -5.30 4.19
C THR A 105 -8.08 -5.94 4.87
N PHE A 106 -8.09 -7.27 5.02
CA PHE A 106 -9.18 -7.96 5.73
C PHE A 106 -9.17 -7.69 7.24
N SER A 107 -8.00 -7.45 7.84
CA SER A 107 -7.93 -7.03 9.25
C SER A 107 -8.64 -5.70 9.48
N LEU A 108 -8.44 -4.71 8.59
CA LEU A 108 -9.17 -3.44 8.60
C LEU A 108 -10.67 -3.64 8.38
N ILE A 109 -11.06 -4.40 7.34
CA ILE A 109 -12.48 -4.68 7.06
C ILE A 109 -13.15 -5.33 8.27
N LEU A 110 -12.55 -6.36 8.86
CA LEU A 110 -13.11 -7.07 10.01
C LEU A 110 -13.13 -6.22 11.27
N ALA A 111 -12.09 -5.41 11.52
CA ALA A 111 -12.06 -4.53 12.67
C ALA A 111 -13.16 -3.46 12.61
N LEU A 112 -13.39 -2.89 11.42
CA LEU A 112 -14.47 -1.94 11.17
C LEU A 112 -15.84 -2.61 11.26
N ALA A 113 -16.03 -3.74 10.59
CA ALA A 113 -17.31 -4.46 10.54
C ALA A 113 -17.77 -4.93 11.93
N ASN A 114 -16.83 -5.35 12.78
CA ASN A 114 -17.11 -5.80 14.14
C ASN A 114 -17.04 -4.67 15.18
N ARG A 115 -16.74 -3.43 14.78
CA ARG A 115 -16.49 -2.30 15.70
C ARG A 115 -15.51 -2.69 16.80
N LEU A 116 -14.50 -3.47 16.42
CA LEU A 116 -13.62 -4.21 17.35
C LEU A 116 -12.87 -3.25 18.26
N VAL A 117 -12.33 -2.17 17.69
CA VAL A 117 -11.57 -1.18 18.45
C VAL A 117 -12.46 -0.44 19.44
N ASP A 118 -13.68 -0.06 19.03
CA ASP A 118 -14.64 0.60 19.91
C ASP A 118 -15.00 -0.27 21.12
N TYR A 119 -15.34 -1.54 20.91
CA TYR A 119 -15.66 -2.45 22.00
C TYR A 119 -14.46 -2.73 22.91
N VAL A 120 -13.23 -2.81 22.37
CA VAL A 120 -12.01 -2.93 23.18
C VAL A 120 -11.80 -1.68 24.05
N GLN A 121 -12.02 -0.49 23.49
CA GLN A 121 -11.91 0.78 24.23
C GLN A 121 -12.98 0.88 25.32
N ASP A 122 -14.21 0.49 25.03
CA ASP A 122 -15.31 0.43 25.98
C ASP A 122 -15.02 -0.44 27.19
N VAL A 123 -14.45 -1.63 26.97
CA VAL A 123 -14.03 -2.52 28.06
C VAL A 123 -12.91 -1.91 28.89
N ARG A 124 -11.94 -1.24 28.25
CA ARG A 124 -10.86 -0.52 28.96
C ARG A 124 -11.38 0.66 29.77
N ALA A 125 -12.42 1.34 29.30
CA ALA A 125 -13.09 2.43 29.98
C ALA A 125 -14.03 1.97 31.13
N GLY A 126 -14.16 0.65 31.34
CA GLY A 126 -14.99 0.10 32.41
C GLY A 126 -16.48 0.06 32.09
N CYS A 127 -16.86 0.34 30.84
CA CYS A 127 -18.26 0.49 30.45
C CYS A 127 -19.02 -0.86 30.45
N TRP A 128 -18.34 -1.98 30.20
CA TRP A 128 -18.98 -3.30 30.29
C TRP A 128 -19.32 -3.68 31.73
N GLN A 129 -18.43 -3.36 32.68
CA GLN A 129 -18.62 -3.59 34.12
C GLN A 129 -19.77 -2.77 34.70
N GLN A 130 -20.09 -1.63 34.06
CA GLN A 130 -21.22 -0.77 34.41
C GLN A 130 -22.51 -1.15 33.69
N SER A 131 -22.45 -2.07 32.71
CA SER A 131 -23.61 -2.48 31.93
C SER A 131 -24.63 -3.22 32.82
N PRO A 132 -25.94 -2.90 32.70
CA PRO A 132 -26.99 -3.68 33.34
C PRO A 132 -27.24 -5.04 32.67
N MET A 133 -26.58 -5.31 31.53
CA MET A 133 -26.71 -6.53 30.73
C MET A 133 -25.39 -7.30 30.68
N PHE A 134 -25.46 -8.60 30.42
CA PHE A 134 -24.27 -9.46 30.29
C PHE A 134 -23.40 -9.10 29.06
N CYS A 135 -23.96 -8.41 28.06
CA CYS A 135 -23.27 -7.97 26.85
C CYS A 135 -23.51 -6.48 26.56
N ARG A 136 -22.81 -5.95 25.55
CA ARG A 136 -22.97 -4.60 25.02
C ARG A 136 -23.38 -4.67 23.54
N MET A 137 -24.18 -3.71 23.10
CA MET A 137 -24.72 -3.62 21.73
C MET A 137 -24.68 -2.16 21.22
N ASP A 138 -23.82 -1.34 21.82
CA ASP A 138 -23.72 0.10 21.59
C ASP A 138 -23.18 0.45 20.19
N HIS A 139 -22.40 -0.47 19.61
CA HIS A 139 -21.83 -0.32 18.27
C HIS A 139 -22.38 -1.42 17.35
N PRO A 140 -23.22 -1.09 16.35
CA PRO A 140 -23.77 -2.08 15.44
C PRO A 140 -22.68 -2.85 14.69
N ILE A 141 -22.73 -4.18 14.79
CA ILE A 141 -21.85 -5.10 14.07
C ILE A 141 -22.52 -5.48 12.75
N ILE A 142 -21.73 -5.58 11.68
CA ILE A 142 -22.19 -6.05 10.38
C ILE A 142 -21.54 -7.39 10.01
N GLU A 143 -22.34 -8.30 9.49
CA GLU A 143 -21.86 -9.53 8.88
C GLU A 143 -21.42 -9.27 7.43
N LEU A 144 -20.35 -9.95 6.98
CA LEU A 144 -19.86 -9.86 5.61
C LEU A 144 -20.59 -10.82 4.65
N GLU A 145 -21.16 -11.92 5.16
CA GLU A 145 -21.85 -12.90 4.32
C GLU A 145 -23.01 -12.24 3.55
N GLY A 146 -23.08 -12.49 2.24
CA GLY A 146 -24.08 -11.89 1.35
C GLY A 146 -23.88 -10.41 1.02
N ARG A 147 -22.85 -9.74 1.57
CA ARG A 147 -22.52 -8.34 1.28
C ARG A 147 -21.71 -8.21 0.01
N THR A 148 -21.86 -7.08 -0.68
CA THR A 148 -21.11 -6.79 -1.90
C THR A 148 -19.74 -6.19 -1.58
N LEU A 149 -18.67 -6.89 -1.98
CA LEU A 149 -17.30 -6.37 -1.97
C LEU A 149 -16.93 -5.85 -3.36
N VAL A 150 -16.73 -4.55 -3.48
CA VAL A 150 -16.22 -3.91 -4.70
C VAL A 150 -14.71 -3.77 -4.60
N VAL A 151 -14.00 -4.40 -5.53
CA VAL A 151 -12.53 -4.35 -5.63
C VAL A 151 -12.15 -3.35 -6.72
N LEU A 152 -11.60 -2.20 -6.33
CA LEU A 152 -11.11 -1.17 -7.24
C LEU A 152 -9.65 -1.45 -7.60
N GLY A 153 -9.42 -2.05 -8.77
CA GLY A 153 -8.10 -2.47 -9.24
C GLY A 153 -7.87 -3.97 -9.05
N TYR A 154 -7.75 -4.69 -10.16
CA TYR A 154 -7.71 -6.16 -10.18
C TYR A 154 -6.34 -6.71 -10.58
N GLY A 155 -5.29 -6.16 -9.96
CA GLY A 155 -3.93 -6.69 -10.03
C GLY A 155 -3.69 -7.82 -9.02
N ASP A 156 -2.42 -8.11 -8.75
CA ASP A 156 -2.02 -9.18 -7.82
C ASP A 156 -2.66 -9.06 -6.41
N LEU A 157 -2.74 -7.84 -5.87
CA LEU A 157 -3.39 -7.58 -4.58
C LEU A 157 -4.91 -7.69 -4.65
N GLY A 158 -5.54 -7.04 -5.64
CA GLY A 158 -6.99 -7.09 -5.84
C GLY A 158 -7.51 -8.51 -6.05
N GLN A 159 -6.78 -9.36 -6.78
CA GLN A 159 -7.10 -10.79 -6.91
C GLN A 159 -7.04 -11.53 -5.57
N GLY A 160 -6.07 -11.20 -4.72
CA GLY A 160 -5.98 -11.76 -3.38
C GLY A 160 -7.17 -11.37 -2.49
N VAL A 161 -7.57 -10.11 -2.55
CA VAL A 161 -8.71 -9.58 -1.80
C VAL A 161 -10.04 -10.16 -2.32
N ALA A 162 -10.22 -10.24 -3.64
CA ALA A 162 -11.39 -10.87 -4.26
C ALA A 162 -11.57 -12.33 -3.82
N ARG A 163 -10.48 -13.11 -3.83
CA ARG A 163 -10.49 -14.51 -3.40
C ARG A 163 -10.88 -14.66 -1.93
N LEU A 164 -10.35 -13.82 -1.04
CA LEU A 164 -10.75 -13.86 0.37
C LEU A 164 -12.19 -13.39 0.57
N GLY A 165 -12.67 -12.40 -0.20
CA GLY A 165 -14.07 -11.97 -0.17
C GLY A 165 -15.03 -13.12 -0.41
N GLN A 166 -14.75 -13.96 -1.41
CA GLN A 166 -15.54 -15.18 -1.65
C GLN A 166 -15.50 -16.15 -0.46
N ALA A 167 -14.34 -16.31 0.20
CA ALA A 167 -14.21 -17.18 1.37
C ALA A 167 -15.02 -16.70 2.58
N PHE A 168 -15.31 -15.39 2.66
CA PHE A 168 -16.23 -14.78 3.63
C PHE A 168 -17.70 -14.76 3.16
N GLY A 169 -18.02 -15.39 2.02
CA GLY A 169 -19.39 -15.44 1.48
C GLY A 169 -19.87 -14.11 0.88
N MET A 170 -18.96 -13.20 0.53
CA MET A 170 -19.29 -11.91 -0.09
C MET A 170 -19.59 -12.08 -1.58
N ASP A 171 -20.48 -11.22 -2.12
CA ASP A 171 -20.66 -11.02 -3.56
C ASP A 171 -19.55 -10.09 -4.08
N VAL A 172 -18.54 -10.66 -4.72
CA VAL A 172 -17.35 -9.92 -5.14
C VAL A 172 -17.52 -9.37 -6.55
N ARG A 173 -17.33 -8.06 -6.71
CA ARG A 173 -17.41 -7.37 -8.00
C ARG A 173 -16.19 -6.50 -8.24
N ILE A 174 -15.79 -6.42 -9.51
CA ILE A 174 -14.56 -5.74 -9.91
C ILE A 174 -14.90 -4.42 -10.58
N ALA A 175 -14.31 -3.33 -10.12
CA ALA A 175 -14.45 -2.05 -10.80
C ALA A 175 -13.59 -2.03 -12.07
N ALA A 176 -14.22 -1.72 -13.20
CA ALA A 176 -13.53 -1.46 -14.45
C ALA A 176 -12.72 -0.16 -14.34
N ARG A 177 -11.52 -0.16 -14.91
CA ARG A 177 -10.75 1.09 -15.11
C ARG A 177 -11.40 1.94 -16.21
N PRO A 178 -11.18 3.26 -16.24
CA PRO A 178 -11.55 4.09 -17.38
C PRO A 178 -11.09 3.45 -18.71
N GLY A 179 -12.01 3.32 -19.67
CA GLY A 179 -11.74 2.68 -20.98
C GLY A 179 -11.66 1.15 -20.98
N GLN A 180 -11.76 0.48 -19.82
CA GLN A 180 -11.82 -0.99 -19.75
C GLN A 180 -13.28 -1.47 -19.94
N PRO A 181 -13.55 -2.47 -20.80
CA PRO A 181 -14.91 -2.94 -21.02
C PRO A 181 -15.49 -3.63 -19.77
N GLU A 182 -16.79 -3.46 -19.55
CA GLU A 182 -17.54 -4.28 -18.60
C GLU A 182 -17.60 -5.75 -19.06
N GLY A 183 -17.92 -6.67 -18.15
CA GLY A 183 -18.01 -8.10 -18.45
C GLY A 183 -17.69 -8.96 -17.24
N GLU A 184 -16.82 -9.94 -17.42
CA GLU A 184 -16.37 -10.85 -16.37
C GLU A 184 -14.84 -10.96 -16.38
N VAL A 185 -14.23 -11.18 -15.22
CA VAL A 185 -12.81 -11.51 -15.08
C VAL A 185 -12.64 -12.55 -13.97
N ASP A 186 -12.00 -13.68 -14.28
CA ASP A 186 -11.81 -14.81 -13.35
C ASP A 186 -13.10 -15.27 -12.62
N GLY A 187 -14.26 -15.21 -13.30
CA GLY A 187 -15.56 -15.55 -12.70
C GLY A 187 -16.22 -14.43 -11.89
N PHE A 188 -15.61 -13.24 -11.82
CA PHE A 188 -16.18 -12.07 -11.13
C PHE A 188 -16.83 -11.09 -12.11
N PRO A 189 -18.05 -10.60 -11.83
CA PRO A 189 -18.64 -9.51 -12.59
C PRO A 189 -17.76 -8.26 -12.54
N ARG A 190 -17.54 -7.64 -13.70
CA ARG A 190 -16.81 -6.38 -13.86
C ARG A 190 -17.72 -5.31 -14.44
N GLN A 191 -17.88 -4.21 -13.72
CA GLN A 191 -18.78 -3.11 -14.08
C GLN A 191 -18.08 -1.76 -13.86
N SER A 192 -18.63 -0.68 -14.41
CA SER A 192 -18.10 0.66 -14.13
C SER A 192 -18.16 0.99 -12.63
N LEU A 193 -17.22 1.81 -12.14
CA LEU A 193 -17.18 2.19 -10.72
C LEU A 193 -18.49 2.88 -10.31
N GLU A 194 -19.03 3.75 -11.15
CA GLU A 194 -20.27 4.49 -10.92
C GLU A 194 -21.48 3.57 -10.70
N ARG A 195 -21.50 2.40 -11.35
CA ARG A 195 -22.56 1.39 -11.15
C ARG A 195 -22.36 0.57 -9.87
N LEU A 196 -21.12 0.46 -9.41
CA LEU A 196 -20.75 -0.36 -8.26
C LEU A 196 -20.81 0.41 -6.94
N LEU A 197 -20.58 1.72 -6.93
CA LEU A 197 -20.63 2.53 -5.71
C LEU A 197 -21.98 2.42 -4.96
N PRO A 198 -23.15 2.54 -5.60
CA PRO A 198 -24.45 2.45 -4.90
C PRO A 198 -24.74 1.09 -4.25
N VAL A 199 -24.06 0.04 -4.71
CA VAL A 199 -24.28 -1.34 -4.25
C VAL A 199 -23.16 -1.84 -3.35
N ALA A 200 -22.04 -1.13 -3.25
CA ALA A 200 -20.90 -1.50 -2.42
C ALA A 200 -21.28 -1.49 -0.93
N ASP A 201 -21.16 -2.63 -0.26
CA ASP A 201 -21.12 -2.69 1.21
C ASP A 201 -19.68 -2.51 1.71
N VAL A 202 -18.70 -2.95 0.93
CA VAL A 202 -17.27 -2.67 1.14
C VAL A 202 -16.65 -2.25 -0.18
N LEU A 203 -15.94 -1.11 -0.21
CA LEU A 203 -15.07 -0.70 -1.31
C LEU A 203 -13.62 -0.85 -0.88
N SER A 204 -12.85 -1.67 -1.60
CA SER A 204 -11.42 -1.89 -1.31
C SER A 204 -10.54 -1.44 -2.47
N VAL A 205 -9.61 -0.52 -2.20
CA VAL A 205 -8.79 0.18 -3.21
C VAL A 205 -7.42 -0.50 -3.38
N HIS A 206 -7.14 -0.94 -4.61
CA HIS A 206 -5.92 -1.65 -5.03
C HIS A 206 -5.41 -1.22 -6.42
N CYS A 207 -5.84 -0.07 -6.93
CA CYS A 207 -5.32 0.53 -8.15
C CYS A 207 -4.10 1.44 -7.87
N LEU A 208 -3.31 1.73 -8.89
CA LEU A 208 -2.20 2.67 -8.79
C LEU A 208 -2.72 4.11 -8.75
N LEU A 209 -1.98 5.01 -8.09
CA LEU A 209 -2.18 6.44 -8.21
C LEU A 209 -1.61 6.92 -9.56
N SER A 210 -2.44 7.60 -10.33
CA SER A 210 -2.15 8.28 -11.60
C SER A 210 -3.01 9.52 -11.72
N ASP A 211 -2.85 10.30 -12.78
CA ASP A 211 -3.73 11.45 -13.03
C ASP A 211 -5.21 11.02 -13.15
N ASP A 212 -5.47 9.87 -13.78
CA ASP A 212 -6.82 9.31 -13.91
C ASP A 212 -7.43 8.77 -12.60
N THR A 213 -6.63 8.52 -11.56
CA THR A 213 -7.10 7.94 -10.29
C THR A 213 -6.93 8.87 -9.10
N ARG A 214 -6.37 10.06 -9.31
CA ARG A 214 -6.24 11.09 -8.29
C ARG A 214 -7.63 11.58 -7.89
N ASP A 215 -7.91 11.52 -6.59
CA ASP A 215 -9.21 11.84 -6.00
C ASP A 215 -10.38 11.14 -6.70
N LEU A 216 -10.15 9.92 -7.23
CA LEU A 216 -11.17 9.12 -7.88
C LEU A 216 -12.35 8.83 -6.95
N ILE A 217 -12.07 8.66 -5.66
CA ILE A 217 -13.09 8.63 -4.62
C ILE A 217 -13.15 10.01 -3.95
N ASP A 218 -13.92 10.90 -4.56
CA ASP A 218 -14.21 12.25 -4.07
C ASP A 218 -15.47 12.30 -3.21
N ALA A 219 -15.89 13.51 -2.82
CA ALA A 219 -17.12 13.72 -2.04
C ALA A 219 -18.39 13.22 -2.75
N GLN A 220 -18.44 13.26 -4.09
CA GLN A 220 -19.60 12.79 -4.84
C GLN A 220 -19.65 11.26 -4.89
N ALA A 221 -18.50 10.61 -5.07
CA ALA A 221 -18.37 9.16 -5.02
C ALA A 221 -18.78 8.63 -3.65
N LEU A 222 -18.29 9.25 -2.56
CA LEU A 222 -18.63 8.88 -1.18
C LEU A 222 -20.13 8.99 -0.90
N ARG A 223 -20.78 10.10 -1.28
CA ARG A 223 -22.25 10.27 -1.15
C ARG A 223 -23.08 9.31 -1.99
N THR A 224 -22.48 8.69 -3.00
CA THR A 224 -23.16 7.70 -3.85
C THR A 224 -23.11 6.30 -3.23
N MET A 225 -22.21 6.06 -2.28
CA MET A 225 -22.13 4.80 -1.55
C MET A 225 -23.30 4.65 -0.58
N LYS A 226 -23.48 3.43 -0.04
CA LYS A 226 -24.45 3.20 1.03
C LYS A 226 -23.96 3.90 2.31
N GLU A 227 -24.88 4.46 3.09
CA GLU A 227 -24.60 4.94 4.45
C GLU A 227 -23.97 3.84 5.33
N SER A 228 -24.29 2.57 5.07
CA SER A 228 -23.71 1.41 5.75
C SER A 228 -22.35 0.94 5.21
N ALA A 229 -21.81 1.58 4.17
CA ALA A 229 -20.63 1.09 3.47
C ALA A 229 -19.35 1.30 4.27
N LEU A 230 -18.38 0.40 4.07
CA LEU A 230 -17.01 0.55 4.53
C LEU A 230 -16.08 0.85 3.36
N LEU A 231 -15.10 1.71 3.57
CA LEU A 231 -14.04 1.99 2.60
C LEU A 231 -12.68 1.55 3.15
N VAL A 232 -11.90 0.80 2.37
CA VAL A 232 -10.53 0.44 2.73
C VAL A 232 -9.54 0.86 1.65
N ASN A 233 -8.50 1.61 2.03
CA ASN A 233 -7.40 1.99 1.15
C ASN A 233 -6.06 1.54 1.72
N THR A 234 -5.52 0.46 1.14
CA THR A 234 -4.16 -0.04 1.40
C THR A 234 -3.26 0.12 0.18
N SER A 235 -3.62 1.00 -0.76
CA SER A 235 -2.88 1.24 -1.99
C SER A 235 -2.01 2.50 -1.91
N ARG A 236 -2.58 3.69 -2.18
CA ARG A 236 -1.88 4.98 -2.14
C ARG A 236 -2.81 6.07 -1.62
N GLY A 237 -2.25 7.00 -0.84
CA GLY A 237 -2.93 8.26 -0.54
C GLY A 237 -3.21 9.06 -1.81
N GLY A 238 -4.25 9.90 -1.77
CA GLY A 238 -4.67 10.72 -2.90
C GLY A 238 -5.45 9.98 -4.00
N ILE A 239 -5.74 8.68 -3.85
CA ILE A 239 -6.79 8.01 -4.64
C ILE A 239 -8.17 8.33 -4.05
N VAL A 240 -8.23 8.40 -2.72
CA VAL A 240 -9.38 8.86 -1.96
C VAL A 240 -9.06 10.25 -1.47
N ASN A 241 -9.96 11.20 -1.71
CA ASN A 241 -9.80 12.56 -1.22
C ASN A 241 -9.98 12.56 0.31
N GLU A 242 -8.90 12.86 1.04
CA GLU A 242 -8.83 12.67 2.50
C GLU A 242 -9.75 13.61 3.27
N GLN A 243 -9.90 14.85 2.79
CA GLN A 243 -10.82 15.81 3.38
C GLN A 243 -12.27 15.36 3.16
N ALA A 244 -12.61 14.95 1.94
CA ALA A 244 -13.94 14.43 1.63
C ALA A 244 -14.27 13.18 2.44
N LEU A 245 -13.30 12.28 2.64
CA LEU A 245 -13.47 11.08 3.47
C LEU A 245 -13.72 11.44 4.94
N ALA A 246 -12.93 12.36 5.50
CA ALA A 246 -13.13 12.83 6.87
C ALA A 246 -14.53 13.43 7.06
N ASP A 247 -14.96 14.27 6.11
CA ASP A 247 -16.26 14.92 6.15
C ASP A 247 -17.42 13.95 5.97
N ALA A 248 -17.29 12.97 5.06
CA ALA A 248 -18.27 11.91 4.85
C ALA A 248 -18.47 11.05 6.10
N LEU A 249 -17.40 10.70 6.80
CA LEU A 249 -17.46 9.94 8.06
C LEU A 249 -18.14 10.74 9.18
N ARG A 250 -17.82 12.04 9.31
CA ARG A 250 -18.49 12.92 10.30
C ARG A 250 -19.98 13.07 10.00
N GLN A 251 -20.35 13.14 8.74
CA GLN A 251 -21.74 13.30 8.29
C GLN A 251 -22.53 11.99 8.31
N GLY A 252 -21.86 10.84 8.38
CA GLY A 252 -22.48 9.52 8.31
C GLY A 252 -22.86 9.11 6.87
N ASP A 253 -22.24 9.71 5.85
CA ASP A 253 -22.44 9.32 4.45
C ASP A 253 -21.95 7.90 4.18
N ILE A 254 -20.97 7.42 4.97
CA ILE A 254 -20.51 6.03 5.03
C ILE A 254 -20.26 5.63 6.50
N ALA A 255 -20.27 4.33 6.78
CA ALA A 255 -20.24 3.80 8.15
C ALA A 255 -18.84 3.71 8.76
N GLY A 256 -17.78 3.71 7.95
CA GLY A 256 -16.41 3.61 8.44
C GLY A 256 -15.37 3.52 7.34
N ALA A 257 -14.12 3.79 7.71
CA ALA A 257 -13.00 3.66 6.79
C ALA A 257 -11.73 3.14 7.45
N GLY A 258 -10.92 2.42 6.67
CA GLY A 258 -9.61 1.93 7.07
C GLY A 258 -8.56 2.35 6.05
N VAL A 259 -7.59 3.15 6.45
CA VAL A 259 -6.51 3.62 5.55
C VAL A 259 -5.15 3.24 6.13
N ASP A 260 -4.28 2.69 5.28
CA ASP A 260 -2.87 2.45 5.63
C ASP A 260 -1.95 3.52 5.04
N VAL A 261 -2.49 4.42 4.22
CA VAL A 261 -1.72 5.36 3.40
C VAL A 261 -2.35 6.74 3.42
N LEU A 262 -1.50 7.76 3.35
CA LEU A 262 -1.86 9.17 3.30
C LEU A 262 -1.15 9.87 2.12
N THR A 263 -1.62 11.05 1.75
CA THR A 263 -1.02 11.88 0.69
C THR A 263 0.39 12.36 1.07
N GLN A 264 0.62 12.63 2.35
CA GLN A 264 1.92 12.98 2.92
C GLN A 264 2.27 11.99 4.03
N GLU A 265 3.45 11.37 3.89
CA GLU A 265 3.94 10.34 4.82
C GLU A 265 5.43 10.56 5.11
N PRO A 266 5.82 10.78 6.38
CA PRO A 266 4.96 11.00 7.55
C PRO A 266 4.10 12.27 7.42
N PRO A 267 2.90 12.33 8.03
CA PRO A 267 1.99 13.47 7.95
C PRO A 267 2.47 14.61 8.87
N VAL A 268 3.63 15.18 8.57
CA VAL A 268 4.33 16.19 9.40
C VAL A 268 3.56 17.50 9.51
N ASP A 269 2.75 17.83 8.51
CA ASP A 269 1.90 19.02 8.49
C ASP A 269 0.47 18.73 8.99
N GLY A 270 0.26 17.53 9.55
CA GLY A 270 -1.05 17.02 9.93
C GLY A 270 -1.81 16.40 8.75
N ASN A 271 -2.98 15.82 9.04
CA ASN A 271 -3.88 15.24 8.04
C ASN A 271 -5.32 15.25 8.58
N PRO A 272 -6.34 15.57 7.77
CA PRO A 272 -7.72 15.59 8.24
C PRO A 272 -8.19 14.24 8.83
N LEU A 273 -7.66 13.11 8.35
CA LEU A 273 -7.97 11.77 8.85
C LEU A 273 -7.33 11.43 10.21
N LEU A 274 -6.50 12.31 10.77
CA LEU A 274 -5.91 12.12 12.10
C LEU A 274 -6.66 12.86 13.20
N ALA A 275 -7.82 13.46 12.89
CA ALA A 275 -8.64 14.14 13.86
C ALA A 275 -9.40 13.12 14.75
N ASP A 276 -9.43 13.38 16.06
CA ASP A 276 -10.04 12.48 17.06
C ASP A 276 -11.57 12.42 17.00
N ASP A 277 -12.20 13.32 16.24
CA ASP A 277 -13.66 13.45 16.15
C ASP A 277 -14.29 12.57 15.06
N ILE A 278 -13.49 11.84 14.28
CA ILE A 278 -13.98 11.04 13.17
C ILE A 278 -14.42 9.65 13.66
N PRO A 279 -15.70 9.28 13.51
CA PRO A 279 -16.19 7.99 13.98
C PRO A 279 -15.72 6.84 13.08
N ASN A 280 -15.47 5.67 13.69
CA ASN A 280 -15.16 4.40 13.01
C ASN A 280 -14.10 4.52 11.89
N LEU A 281 -13.03 5.27 12.17
CA LEU A 281 -11.88 5.44 11.31
C LEU A 281 -10.68 4.67 11.89
N LEU A 282 -10.02 3.88 11.06
CA LEU A 282 -8.74 3.24 11.38
C LEU A 282 -7.66 3.79 10.45
N VAL A 283 -6.60 4.32 11.03
CA VAL A 283 -5.40 4.76 10.30
C VAL A 283 -4.21 3.93 10.79
N THR A 284 -3.56 3.23 9.86
CA THR A 284 -2.30 2.51 10.14
C THR A 284 -1.13 3.18 9.42
N PRO A 285 0.09 3.19 10.00
CA PRO A 285 1.20 4.02 9.52
C PRO A 285 1.98 3.36 8.38
N HIS A 286 1.34 3.10 7.24
CA HIS A 286 1.93 2.47 6.06
C HIS A 286 2.69 1.18 6.37
N CYS A 287 2.09 0.34 7.23
CA CYS A 287 2.71 -0.87 7.74
C CYS A 287 2.17 -2.14 7.10
N ALA A 288 1.18 -2.05 6.21
CA ALA A 288 0.50 -3.23 5.65
C ALA A 288 1.43 -4.15 4.84
N TRP A 289 2.57 -3.63 4.35
CA TRP A 289 3.57 -4.42 3.60
C TRP A 289 4.64 -5.08 4.48
N ALA A 290 4.72 -4.73 5.77
CA ALA A 290 5.95 -4.81 6.55
C ALA A 290 6.16 -6.12 7.34
N SER A 291 5.45 -7.22 7.00
CA SER A 291 5.74 -8.50 7.66
C SER A 291 7.18 -8.93 7.43
N GLN A 292 7.76 -9.64 8.40
CA GLN A 292 9.12 -10.16 8.30
C GLN A 292 9.29 -11.01 7.04
N GLU A 293 8.32 -11.87 6.71
CA GLU A 293 8.38 -12.74 5.54
C GLU A 293 8.27 -11.97 4.22
N ALA A 294 7.48 -10.88 4.19
CA ALA A 294 7.39 -10.02 3.00
C ALA A 294 8.70 -9.29 2.75
N ARG A 295 9.29 -8.71 3.80
CA ARG A 295 10.60 -8.07 3.73
C ARG A 295 11.69 -9.08 3.36
N GLN A 296 11.67 -10.30 3.89
CA GLN A 296 12.65 -11.33 3.50
C GLN A 296 12.50 -11.76 2.03
N ARG A 297 11.27 -11.91 1.51
CA ARG A 297 11.05 -12.17 0.07
C ARG A 297 11.60 -11.05 -0.80
N MET A 298 11.42 -9.80 -0.39
CA MET A 298 11.98 -8.64 -1.08
C MET A 298 13.51 -8.67 -1.06
N VAL A 299 14.14 -8.98 0.08
CA VAL A 299 15.59 -9.14 0.18
C VAL A 299 16.11 -10.19 -0.80
N GLN A 300 15.45 -11.34 -0.85
CA GLN A 300 15.79 -12.41 -1.79
C GLN A 300 15.66 -11.94 -3.25
N GLN A 301 14.57 -11.27 -3.60
CA GLN A 301 14.35 -10.76 -4.94
C GLN A 301 15.37 -9.69 -5.35
N SER A 302 15.76 -8.79 -4.45
CA SER A 302 16.82 -7.82 -4.71
C SER A 302 18.18 -8.47 -4.89
N ALA A 303 18.48 -9.54 -4.14
CA ALA A 303 19.68 -10.34 -4.33
C ALA A 303 19.68 -11.06 -5.70
N ASP A 304 18.53 -11.58 -6.12
CA ASP A 304 18.36 -12.17 -7.46
C ASP A 304 18.59 -11.11 -8.54
N ASN A 305 17.99 -9.93 -8.42
CA ASN A 305 18.18 -8.82 -9.36
C ASN A 305 19.65 -8.39 -9.49
N LEU A 306 20.39 -8.32 -8.38
CA LEU A 306 21.83 -8.00 -8.38
C LEU A 306 22.64 -9.09 -9.11
N ARG A 307 22.35 -10.37 -8.83
CA ARG A 307 23.00 -11.51 -9.50
C ARG A 307 22.71 -11.53 -11.00
N ASP A 308 21.45 -11.40 -11.37
CA ASP A 308 21.03 -11.45 -12.77
C ASP A 308 21.58 -10.26 -13.57
N PHE A 309 21.65 -9.08 -12.95
CA PHE A 309 22.30 -7.93 -13.57
C PHE A 309 23.80 -8.19 -13.80
N ALA A 310 24.52 -8.68 -12.78
CA ALA A 310 25.94 -8.99 -12.88
C ALA A 310 26.25 -10.09 -13.91
N ALA A 311 25.35 -11.07 -14.06
CA ALA A 311 25.45 -12.15 -15.04
C ALA A 311 24.98 -11.74 -16.46
N GLY A 312 24.36 -10.58 -16.62
CA GLY A 312 23.77 -10.15 -17.88
C GLY A 312 22.48 -10.89 -18.26
N THR A 313 21.82 -11.54 -17.29
CA THR A 313 20.60 -12.35 -17.47
C THR A 313 19.33 -11.65 -16.94
N LEU A 314 19.44 -10.40 -16.49
CA LEU A 314 18.29 -9.63 -16.01
C LEU A 314 17.19 -9.53 -17.07
N GLU A 315 16.01 -10.08 -16.79
CA GLU A 315 14.90 -10.15 -17.76
C GLU A 315 13.96 -8.95 -17.73
N ARG A 316 13.90 -8.22 -16.60
CA ARG A 316 12.93 -7.15 -16.39
C ARG A 316 13.52 -5.97 -15.63
N TRP A 317 13.21 -4.78 -16.09
CA TRP A 317 13.50 -3.51 -15.42
C TRP A 317 12.43 -2.47 -15.80
N VAL A 318 12.45 -1.32 -15.12
CA VAL A 318 11.51 -0.21 -15.30
C VAL A 318 11.98 0.73 -16.42
N VAL A 319 13.26 1.13 -16.38
CA VAL A 319 13.98 1.88 -17.43
C VAL A 319 15.36 1.29 -17.64
#